data_AF-A0A2L2YF73-F1
#
_entry.id   AF-A0A2L2YF73-F1
#
_cell.length_a   1.000
_cell.length_b   1.000
_cell.length_c   1.000
_cell.angle_alpha   90.00
_cell.angle_beta   90.00
_cell.angle_gamma   90.00
#
_symmetry.space_group_name_H-M   'P 1'
#
loop_
_entity.id
_entity.type
_entity.pdbx_description
1 polymer ?
#
loop_
_entity_poly.entity_id
_entity_poly.type
_entity_poly.pdbx_seq_one_letter_code
_entity_poly.pdbx_strand_id
1 'polypeptide(L)'
;GVPKHFAQVLTGQGKSLILALISALVALTDNEAYIVCYSDYLAQRDKARFNSYFETFYRFSLENKISYNTFKDMANETLSRKGNGLELCLRSNIQEVVLNILQSQVVSTIQKSDRV
;
A
#
# COMPACT_ATOMS: atom_id res chain seq x y z
N GLY A 1 -11.60 -7.82 15.85
CA GLY A 1 -11.38 -6.81 14.80
C GLY A 1 -12.22 -5.60 15.13
N VAL A 2 -11.66 -4.39 15.03
CA VAL A 2 -12.41 -3.15 15.29
C VAL A 2 -13.46 -2.98 14.17
N PRO A 3 -14.73 -2.66 14.48
CA PRO A 3 -15.74 -2.38 13.47
C PRO A 3 -15.25 -1.27 12.54
N LYS A 4 -15.43 -1.43 11.23
CA LYS A 4 -14.99 -0.44 10.24
C LYS A 4 -15.82 0.84 10.41
N HIS A 5 -15.25 1.86 11.05
CA HIS A 5 -15.89 3.15 11.23
C HIS A 5 -15.45 4.10 10.12
N PHE A 6 -16.38 4.47 9.23
CA PHE A 6 -16.18 5.55 8.28
C PHE A 6 -16.46 6.89 8.98
N ALA A 7 -15.41 7.68 9.20
CA ALA A 7 -15.55 9.01 9.79
C ALA A 7 -15.62 10.06 8.67
N GLN A 8 -16.80 10.67 8.48
CA GLN A 8 -16.95 11.78 7.56
C GLN A 8 -16.42 13.06 8.21
N VAL A 9 -15.24 13.49 7.78
CA VAL A 9 -14.63 14.76 8.17
C VAL A 9 -14.65 15.67 6.94
N LEU A 10 -15.33 16.82 7.03
CA LEU A 10 -15.47 17.76 5.91
C LEU A 10 -14.13 18.41 5.51
N THR A 11 -14.08 19.05 4.34
CA THR A 11 -12.92 19.83 3.91
C THR A 11 -12.63 20.94 4.92
N GLY A 12 -11.35 21.22 5.16
CA GLY A 12 -10.93 22.22 6.16
C GLY A 12 -10.97 21.77 7.63
N GLN A 13 -11.61 20.63 7.96
CA GLN A 13 -11.75 20.17 9.36
C GLN A 13 -10.53 19.41 9.91
N GLY A 14 -9.37 19.49 9.27
CA GLY A 14 -8.13 18.95 9.81
C GLY A 14 -7.96 17.42 9.70
N LYS A 15 -8.50 16.77 8.65
CA LYS A 15 -8.30 15.33 8.39
C LYS A 15 -6.85 14.86 8.56
N SER A 16 -5.89 15.60 8.02
CA SER A 16 -4.47 15.26 8.11
C SER A 16 -3.95 15.24 9.55
N LEU A 17 -4.39 16.19 10.40
CA LEU A 17 -4.03 16.22 11.82
C LEU A 17 -4.65 15.05 12.57
N ILE A 18 -5.94 14.78 12.34
CA ILE A 18 -6.64 13.64 12.96
C ILE A 18 -5.92 12.33 12.63
N LEU A 19 -5.57 12.12 11.36
CA LEU A 19 -4.84 10.92 10.93
C LEU A 19 -3.45 10.81 11.58
N ALA A 20 -2.70 11.92 11.72
CA ALA A 20 -1.40 11.93 12.38
C ALA A 20 -1.50 11.60 13.88
N LEU A 21 -2.54 12.10 14.57
CA LEU A 21 -2.76 11.78 15.99
C LEU A 21 -3.14 10.31 16.17
N ILE A 22 -4.04 9.79 15.34
CA ILE A 22 -4.46 8.39 15.38
C ILE A 22 -3.30 7.46 15.03
N SER A 23 -2.48 7.80 14.01
CA SER A 23 -1.33 6.96 13.64
C SER A 23 -0.30 6.88 14.74
N ALA A 24 -0.04 7.99 15.44
CA ALA A 24 0.83 7.97 16.63
C ALA A 24 0.26 7.07 17.73
N LEU A 25 -1.05 7.12 18.00
CA LEU A 25 -1.68 6.24 18.98
C LEU A 25 -1.52 4.75 18.59
N VAL A 26 -1.77 4.41 17.32
CA VAL A 26 -1.57 3.05 16.80
C VAL A 26 -0.11 2.64 16.96
N ALA A 27 0.84 3.49 16.57
CA ALA A 27 2.27 3.21 16.66
C ALA A 27 2.79 3.02 18.09
N LEU A 28 2.25 3.78 19.06
CA LEU A 28 2.55 3.63 20.47
C LEU A 28 2.05 2.30 21.06
N THR A 29 1.06 1.67 20.42
CA THR A 29 0.59 0.31 20.78
C THR A 29 1.40 -0.81 20.13
N ASP A 30 2.61 -0.50 19.62
CA ASP A 30 3.50 -1.44 18.93
C ASP A 30 2.96 -2.00 17.61
N ASN A 31 2.02 -1.28 16.99
CA ASN A 31 1.47 -1.60 15.67
C ASN A 31 2.03 -0.66 14.60
N GLU A 32 1.93 -1.03 13.33
CA GLU A 32 2.27 -0.15 12.21
C GLU A 32 1.03 0.60 11.70
N ALA A 33 1.19 1.89 11.41
CA ALA A 33 0.13 2.74 10.91
C ALA A 33 0.44 3.19 9.47
N TYR A 34 -0.47 2.82 8.55
CA TYR A 34 -0.38 3.19 7.14
C TYR A 34 -1.37 4.30 6.82
N ILE A 35 -0.86 5.51 6.57
CA ILE A 35 -1.67 6.63 6.09
C ILE A 35 -1.61 6.65 4.56
N VAL A 36 -2.76 6.43 3.92
CA VAL A 36 -2.85 6.39 2.46
C VAL A 36 -3.53 7.63 1.90
N CYS A 37 -2.83 8.29 0.99
CA CYS A 37 -3.28 9.49 0.30
C CYS A 37 -3.56 9.22 -1.18
N TYR A 38 -4.24 10.15 -1.83
CA TYR A 38 -4.55 10.05 -3.26
C TYR A 38 -3.31 10.21 -4.15
N SER A 39 -2.35 11.06 -3.76
CA SER A 39 -1.15 11.36 -4.55
C SER A 39 0.10 11.42 -3.69
N ASP A 40 1.25 11.19 -4.31
CA ASP A 40 2.57 11.26 -3.66
C ASP A 40 2.79 12.65 -3.03
N TYR A 41 2.39 13.70 -3.72
CA TYR A 41 2.47 15.07 -3.21
C TYR A 41 1.73 15.23 -1.88
N LEU A 42 0.49 14.72 -1.76
CA LEU A 42 -0.29 14.84 -0.53
C LEU A 42 0.33 14.00 0.60
N ALA A 43 0.78 12.79 0.29
CA ALA A 43 1.47 11.91 1.24
C ALA A 43 2.74 12.57 1.79
N GLN A 44 3.62 13.05 0.91
CA GLN A 44 4.89 13.68 1.29
C GLN A 44 4.69 14.99 2.05
N ARG A 45 3.72 15.82 1.61
CA ARG A 45 3.39 17.07 2.30
C ARG A 45 2.96 16.82 3.74
N ASP A 46 2.08 15.84 3.96
CA ASP A 46 1.59 15.53 5.31
C ASP A 46 2.68 14.86 6.15
N LYS A 47 3.46 13.92 5.59
CA LYS A 47 4.63 13.33 6.25
C LYS A 47 5.60 14.43 6.74
N ALA A 48 5.98 15.35 5.87
CA ALA A 48 6.90 16.43 6.21
C ALA A 48 6.34 17.34 7.31
N ARG A 49 5.03 17.64 7.28
CA ARG A 49 4.36 18.47 8.30
C ARG A 49 4.33 17.83 9.68
N PHE A 50 4.19 16.51 9.77
CA PHE A 50 4.05 15.81 11.05
C PHE A 50 5.32 15.10 11.51
N ASN A 51 6.42 15.18 10.75
CA ASN A 51 7.69 14.55 11.12
C ASN A 51 8.16 14.97 12.52
N SER A 52 8.18 16.28 12.79
CA SER A 52 8.57 16.82 14.11
C SER A 52 7.67 16.34 15.25
N TYR A 53 6.39 16.09 14.97
CA TYR A 53 5.47 15.52 15.95
C TYR A 53 5.82 14.06 16.27
N PHE A 54 6.12 13.24 15.26
CA PHE A 54 6.52 11.83 15.48
C PHE A 54 7.87 11.72 16.19
N GLU A 55 8.82 12.60 15.87
CA GLU A 55 10.14 12.71 16.51
C GLU A 55 10.06 13.00 18.01
N THR A 56 8.97 13.64 18.46
CA THR A 56 8.74 13.85 19.90
C THR A 56 8.67 12.53 20.68
N PHE A 57 8.35 11.43 19.99
CA PHE A 57 8.30 10.07 20.52
C PHE A 57 9.49 9.19 20.10
N TYR A 58 10.68 9.79 19.88
CA TYR A 58 11.89 9.07 19.42
C TYR A 58 12.22 7.80 20.21
N ARG A 59 11.93 7.77 21.53
CA ARG A 59 12.16 6.60 22.40
C ARG A 59 11.36 5.36 21.99
N PHE A 60 10.26 5.55 21.27
CA PHE A 60 9.40 4.50 20.74
C PHE A 60 9.59 4.30 19.23
N SER A 61 10.51 5.06 18.62
CA SER A 61 10.83 5.02 17.18
C SER A 61 9.60 5.12 16.28
N LEU A 62 8.68 6.04 16.63
CA LEU A 62 7.40 6.20 15.94
C LEU A 62 7.54 6.48 14.44
N GLU A 63 8.58 7.21 14.05
CA GLU A 63 8.91 7.49 12.65
C GLU A 63 9.05 6.24 11.78
N ASN A 64 9.49 5.12 12.37
CA ASN A 64 9.72 3.86 11.66
C ASN A 64 8.45 2.99 11.60
N LYS A 65 7.41 3.35 12.36
CA LYS A 65 6.13 2.62 12.43
C LYS A 65 5.00 3.31 11.68
N ILE A 66 5.24 4.51 11.14
CA ILE A 66 4.21 5.31 10.46
C ILE A 66 4.65 5.58 9.03
N SER A 67 3.87 5.09 8.06
CA SER A 67 4.12 5.30 6.63
C SER A 67 3.06 6.21 6.01
N TYR A 68 3.49 7.04 5.05
CA TYR A 68 2.64 7.90 4.23
C TYR A 68 2.83 7.53 2.78
N ASN A 69 1.83 6.86 2.21
CA ASN A 69 1.92 6.21 0.91
C ASN A 69 0.70 6.56 0.04
N THR A 70 0.71 6.15 -1.23
CA THR A 70 -0.48 6.19 -2.09
C THR A 70 -1.22 4.86 -2.11
N PHE A 71 -2.44 4.86 -2.63
CA PHE A 71 -3.19 3.63 -2.88
C PHE A 71 -2.42 2.67 -3.80
N LYS A 72 -1.67 3.21 -4.76
CA LYS A 72 -0.84 2.42 -5.66
C LYS A 72 0.28 1.73 -4.91
N ASP A 73 0.96 2.44 -4.01
CA ASP A 73 2.06 1.89 -3.22
C ASP A 73 1.56 0.80 -2.28
N MET A 74 0.47 1.05 -1.55
CA MET A 74 -0.16 0.06 -0.68
C MET A 74 -0.58 -1.19 -1.46
N ALA A 75 -1.21 -1.02 -2.62
CA ALA A 75 -1.64 -2.15 -3.44
C ALA A 75 -0.44 -2.95 -3.94
N ASN A 76 0.62 -2.28 -4.39
CA ASN A 76 1.86 -2.94 -4.80
C ASN A 76 2.50 -3.69 -3.62
N GLU A 77 2.70 -3.05 -2.47
CA GLU A 77 3.30 -3.69 -1.28
C GLU A 77 2.54 -4.95 -0.84
N THR A 78 1.20 -4.89 -0.86
CA THR A 78 0.33 -6.01 -0.45
C THR A 78 0.40 -7.20 -1.42
N LEU A 79 0.62 -6.94 -2.70
CA LEU A 79 0.46 -7.91 -3.78
C LEU A 79 1.78 -8.24 -4.50
N SER A 80 2.87 -7.55 -4.16
CA SER A 80 4.21 -7.88 -4.57
C SER A 80 4.62 -9.18 -3.87
N ARG A 81 4.51 -10.27 -4.62
CA ARG A 81 5.04 -11.57 -4.22
C ARG A 81 6.57 -11.50 -4.34
N LYS A 82 7.31 -11.84 -3.27
CA LYS A 82 8.76 -12.11 -3.36
C LYS A 82 8.99 -13.39 -4.18
N GLY A 83 8.86 -13.28 -5.50
CA GLY A 83 9.29 -14.30 -6.45
C GLY A 83 10.72 -13.97 -6.91
N ASN A 84 11.67 -14.83 -6.56
CA ASN A 84 13.03 -14.85 -7.13
C ASN A 84 13.88 -13.56 -7.00
N GLY A 85 13.59 -12.69 -6.02
CA GLY A 85 14.43 -11.52 -5.73
C GLY A 85 14.24 -10.32 -6.67
N LEU A 86 13.30 -10.38 -7.61
CA LEU A 86 12.82 -9.20 -8.35
C LEU A 86 11.57 -8.65 -7.68
N GLU A 87 11.59 -7.37 -7.33
CA GLU A 87 10.40 -6.64 -6.89
C GLU A 87 9.50 -6.39 -8.12
N LEU A 88 8.55 -7.30 -8.34
CA LEU A 88 7.58 -7.15 -9.42
C LEU A 88 6.39 -6.34 -8.90
N CYS A 89 6.10 -5.22 -9.57
CA CYS A 89 4.90 -4.43 -9.30
C CYS A 89 3.64 -5.21 -9.74
N LEU A 90 2.48 -4.81 -9.24
CA LEU A 90 1.20 -5.46 -9.55
C LEU A 90 0.94 -5.68 -11.03
N ARG A 91 1.21 -4.64 -11.83
CA ARG A 91 0.97 -4.68 -13.28
C ARG A 91 1.81 -5.77 -13.93
N SER A 92 3.07 -5.92 -13.52
CA SER A 92 3.98 -6.93 -14.04
C SER A 92 3.51 -8.34 -13.67
N ASN A 93 3.08 -8.57 -12.42
CA ASN A 93 2.55 -9.86 -11.98
C ASN A 93 1.30 -10.26 -12.78
N ILE A 94 0.36 -9.32 -12.97
CA ILE A 94 -0.86 -9.58 -13.74
C ILE A 94 -0.51 -9.84 -15.21
N GLN A 95 0.41 -9.07 -15.79
CA GLN A 95 0.87 -9.30 -17.16
C GLN A 95 1.49 -10.68 -17.34
N GLU A 96 2.34 -11.13 -16.41
CA GLU A 96 2.93 -12.47 -16.45
C GLU A 96 1.86 -13.57 -16.37
N VAL A 97 0.91 -13.46 -15.43
CA VAL A 97 -0.21 -14.42 -15.31
C VAL A 97 -1.03 -14.46 -16.59
N VAL A 98 -1.38 -13.30 -17.15
CA VAL A 98 -2.16 -13.22 -18.39
C VAL A 98 -1.39 -13.84 -19.56
N LEU A 99 -0.10 -13.53 -19.71
CA LEU A 99 0.74 -14.09 -20.77
C LEU A 99 0.90 -15.61 -20.65
N ASN A 100 1.12 -16.12 -19.44
CA ASN A 100 1.22 -17.56 -19.19
C ASN A 100 -0.09 -18.29 -19.50
N ILE A 101 -1.24 -17.72 -19.12
CA ILE A 101 -2.56 -18.29 -19.47
C ILE A 101 -2.73 -18.33 -20.99
N LEU A 102 -2.42 -17.23 -21.69
CA LEU A 102 -2.55 -17.17 -23.15
C LEU A 102 -1.64 -18.19 -23.84
N GLN A 103 -0.38 -18.31 -23.40
CA GLN A 103 0.54 -19.33 -23.93
C GLN A 103 0.02 -20.75 -23.72
N SER A 104 -0.53 -21.06 -22.53
CA SER A 104 -1.10 -22.37 -22.24
C SER A 104 -2.27 -22.72 -23.17
N GLN A 105 -3.11 -21.74 -23.51
CA GLN A 105 -4.24 -21.96 -24.42
C GLN A 105 -3.79 -22.15 -25.87
N VAL A 106 -2.78 -21.41 -26.33
CA VAL A 106 -2.20 -21.60 -27.67
C VAL A 106 -1.63 -23.02 -27.82
N VAL A 107 -0.86 -23.50 -26.84
CA VAL A 107 -0.29 -24.87 -26.87
C VAL A 107 -1.39 -25.94 -26.93
N SER A 108 -2.48 -25.77 -26.16
CA SER A 108 -3.61 -26.71 -26.18
C SER A 108 -4.40 -26.73 -27.49
N THR A 109 -4.36 -25.62 -28.25
CA THR A 109 -5.07 -25.49 -29.53
C THR A 109 -4.26 -26.11 -30.67
N ILE A 110 -2.94 -25.93 -30.68
CA ILE A 110 -2.03 -26.54 -31.66
C ILE A 110 -2.07 -28.07 -31.56
N GLN A 111 -2.01 -28.63 -30.34
CA GLN A 111 -2.10 -30.09 -30.12
C GLN A 111 -3.42 -30.72 -30.59
N LYS A 112 -4.50 -29.93 -30.73
CA LYS A 112 -5.78 -30.40 -31.28
C LYS A 112 -5.81 -30.35 -32.81
N SER A 113 -5.06 -29.44 -33.43
CA SER A 113 -4.97 -29.30 -34.89
C SER A 113 -4.09 -30.38 -35.52
N ASP A 114 -3.04 -30.83 -34.84
CA ASP A 114 -2.13 -31.88 -35.34
C ASP A 114 -2.67 -33.32 -35.20
N ARG A 115 -3.90 -33.49 -34.70
CA ARG A 115 -4.59 -34.79 -34.58
C ARG A 115 -5.75 -34.98 -35.56
N VAL A 116 -5.85 -34.14 -36.60
CA VAL A 116 -6.84 -34.25 -37.68
C VAL A 116 -6.15 -34.60 -38.98
#